data_AF-A0A0M2M3R0-F1
#
_entry.id   AF-A0A0M2M3R0-F1
#
_cell.length_a   1.000
_cell.length_b   1.000
_cell.length_c   1.000
_cell.angle_alpha   90.00
_cell.angle_beta   90.00
_cell.angle_gamma   90.00
#
_symmetry.space_group_name_H-M   'P 1'
#
loop_
_entity.id
_entity.type
_entity.pdbx_description
1 polymer ?
#
loop_
_entity_poly.entity_id
_entity_poly.type
_entity_poly.pdbx_seq_one_letter_code
_entity_poly.pdbx_strand_id
1 'polypeptide(L)' 'MTSFAFILGAVPLLIATGAGAELRQALGTAVFFGMIGVTGFGLIFTPTFYVVCRGLAERIGRGRRRPAADTDSTLQPAE' A
#
# COMPACT_ATOMS: atom_id res chain seq x y z
N MET A 1 -7.37 -0.48 14.10
CA MET A 1 -8.18 -1.38 14.97
C MET A 1 -7.82 -2.84 14.78
N THR A 2 -7.79 -3.35 13.55
CA THR A 2 -7.41 -4.74 13.22
C THR A 2 -6.00 -5.14 13.68
N SER A 3 -5.01 -4.27 13.46
CA SER A 3 -3.62 -4.59 13.81
C SER A 3 -3.41 -4.88 15.30
N PHE A 4 -4.03 -4.10 16.19
CA PHE A 4 -3.92 -4.30 17.63
C PHE A 4 -4.57 -5.61 18.09
N ALA A 5 -5.76 -5.93 17.58
CA ALA A 5 -6.44 -7.19 17.90
C ALA A 5 -5.61 -8.40 17.47
N PHE A 6 -4.98 -8.33 16.29
CA PHE A 6 -4.16 -9.40 15.77
C PHE A 6 -2.81 -9.53 16.49
N ILE A 7 -2.17 -8.42 16.88
CA ILE A 7 -0.96 -8.42 17.71
C ILE A 7 -1.24 -9.08 19.06
N LEU A 8 -2.33 -8.69 19.76
CA LEU A 8 -2.71 -9.29 21.04
C LEU A 8 -3.06 -10.78 20.91
N GLY A 9 -3.65 -11.20 19.78
CA GLY A 9 -3.90 -12.61 19.47
C GLY A 9 -2.63 -13.42 19.15
N ALA A 10 -1.54 -12.77 18.73
CA ALA A 10 -0.26 -13.40 18.44
C ALA A 10 0.66 -13.51 19.68
N VAL A 11 0.42 -12.71 20.73
CA VAL A 11 1.20 -12.76 21.99
C VAL A 11 1.26 -14.17 22.60
N PRO A 12 0.16 -14.95 22.70
CA PRO A 12 0.21 -16.31 23.24
C PRO A 12 1.10 -17.25 22.41
N LEU A 13 1.17 -17.05 21.08
CA LEU A 13 2.05 -17.84 20.22
C LEU A 13 3.53 -17.51 20.48
N LEU A 14 3.82 -16.26 20.83
CA LEU A 14 5.18 -15.77 21.12
C LEU A 14 5.75 -16.35 22.43
N ILE A 15 4.89 -16.64 23.40
CA ILE A 15 5.25 -17.14 24.74
C ILE A 15 4.88 -18.63 24.88
N ALA A 16 4.44 -19.29 23.81
CA ALA A 16 4.01 -20.69 23.85
C ALA A 16 5.20 -21.61 24.15
N THR A 17 5.10 -22.37 25.25
CA THR A 17 6.08 -23.40 25.64
C THR A 17 5.47 -24.80 25.52
N GLY A 18 6.23 -25.79 25.03
CA GLY A 18 5.77 -27.17 24.85
C GLY A 18 6.10 -27.75 23.47
N ALA A 19 5.45 -28.86 23.10
CA ALA A 19 5.66 -29.49 21.80
C ALA A 19 5.29 -28.55 20.64
N GLY A 20 6.24 -28.30 19.74
CA GLY A 20 6.09 -27.35 18.63
C GLY A 20 6.22 -25.88 19.03
N ALA A 21 6.78 -25.57 20.21
CA ALA A 21 7.03 -24.19 20.66
C ALA A 21 7.93 -23.41 19.70
N GLU A 22 9.01 -24.02 19.20
CA GLU A 22 9.89 -23.43 18.17
C GLU A 22 9.11 -22.89 16.97
N LEU A 23 8.17 -23.67 16.43
CA LEU A 23 7.36 -23.29 15.29
C LEU A 23 6.39 -22.15 15.64
N ARG A 24 5.73 -22.23 16.81
CA ARG A 24 4.76 -21.23 17.26
C ARG A 24 5.44 -19.90 17.59
N GLN A 25 6.61 -19.95 18.23
CA GLN A 25 7.43 -18.77 18.48
C GLN A 25 7.87 -18.15 17.17
N ALA A 26 8.48 -18.90 16.24
CA ALA A 26 8.89 -18.36 14.95
C ALA A 26 7.76 -17.64 14.21
N LEU A 27 6.57 -18.25 14.16
CA LEU A 27 5.35 -17.63 13.61
C LEU A 27 4.94 -16.38 14.39
N GLY A 28 4.91 -16.47 15.72
CA GLY A 28 4.57 -15.36 16.61
C GLY A 28 5.49 -14.16 16.40
N THR A 29 6.81 -14.37 16.34
CA THR A 29 7.80 -13.29 16.17
C THR A 29 7.67 -12.65 14.79
N ALA A 30 7.54 -13.45 13.73
CA ALA A 30 7.38 -12.95 12.37
C ALA A 30 6.12 -12.08 12.24
N VAL A 31 5.00 -12.55 12.80
CA VAL A 31 3.73 -11.85 12.72
C VAL A 31 3.72 -10.59 13.59
N PHE A 32 4.23 -10.67 14.83
CA PHE A 32 4.27 -9.54 15.75
C PHE A 32 5.07 -8.36 15.17
N PHE A 33 6.31 -8.62 14.76
CA PHE A 33 7.15 -7.58 14.14
C PHE A 33 6.62 -7.15 12.78
N GLY A 34 6.08 -8.07 11.97
CA GLY A 34 5.46 -7.75 10.69
C GLY A 34 4.29 -6.78 10.82
N MET A 35 3.48 -6.94 11.87
CA MET A 35 2.30 -6.09 12.11
C MET A 35 2.65 -4.73 12.71
N ILE A 36 3.68 -4.66 13.56
CA ILE A 36 4.24 -3.37 13.98
C ILE A 36 4.86 -2.65 12.78
N GLY A 37 5.61 -3.38 11.96
CA GLY A 37 6.21 -2.87 10.73
C GLY A 37 5.18 -2.32 9.75
N VAL A 38 4.14 -3.09 9.40
CA VAL A 38 3.11 -2.64 8.46
C VAL A 38 2.28 -1.48 9.00
N THR A 39 2.05 -1.43 10.32
CA THR A 39 1.28 -0.34 10.92
C THR A 39 2.08 0.96 10.91
N GLY A 40 3.38 0.93 11.22
CA GLY A 40 4.23 2.11 11.18
C GLY A 40 4.62 2.51 9.75
N PHE A 41 5.26 1.60 9.03
CA PHE A 41 5.76 1.87 7.68
C PHE A 41 4.64 1.91 6.65
N GLY A 42 3.63 1.04 6.71
CA GLY A 42 2.57 0.99 5.71
C GLY A 42 1.77 2.30 5.64
N LEU A 43 1.50 2.95 6.78
CA LEU A 43 0.81 4.25 6.78
C LEU A 43 1.57 5.34 6.01
N ILE A 44 2.90 5.29 6.00
CA ILE A 44 3.75 6.26 5.29
C ILE A 44 4.03 5.79 3.85
N PHE A 45 4.32 4.51 3.67
CA PHE A 45 4.72 3.93 2.40
C PHE A 45 3.54 3.80 1.45
N THR A 46 2.34 3.44 1.90
CA THR A 46 1.16 3.33 1.04
C THR A 46 0.84 4.63 0.27
N PRO A 47 0.70 5.81 0.90
CA PRO A 47 0.46 7.04 0.16
C PRO A 47 1.66 7.47 -0.68
N THR A 48 2.89 7.25 -0.20
CA THR A 48 4.11 7.55 -0.95
C THR A 48 4.19 6.73 -2.24
N PHE A 49 3.99 5.42 -2.15
CA PHE A 49 3.93 4.52 -3.29
C PHE A 49 2.80 4.92 -4.25
N TYR A 50 1.62 5.28 -3.73
CA TYR A 50 0.52 5.72 -4.57
C TYR A 50 0.92 6.94 -5.43
N VAL A 51 1.52 7.96 -4.82
CA VAL A 51 1.94 9.18 -5.55
C VAL A 51 3.07 8.86 -6.54
N VAL A 52 4.05 8.04 -6.15
CA VAL A 52 5.16 7.63 -7.03
C VAL A 52 4.64 6.84 -8.23
N CYS A 53 3.80 5.83 -7.99
CA CYS A 53 3.19 5.02 -9.05
C CYS A 53 2.30 5.86 -9.95
N ARG A 54 1.50 6.78 -9.39
CA ARG A 54 0.67 7.71 -10.19
C ARG A 54 1.53 8.64 -11.04
N GLY A 55 2.58 9.22 -10.49
CA GLY A 55 3.52 10.06 -11.24
C GLY A 55 4.24 9.29 -12.36
N LEU A 56 4.62 8.04 -12.10
CA LEU A 56 5.19 7.16 -13.10
C LEU A 56 4.17 6.79 -14.19
N ALA A 57 2.94 6.45 -13.81
CA ALA A 57 1.85 6.16 -14.73
C ALA A 57 1.48 7.37 -15.60
N GLU A 58 1.46 8.59 -15.06
CA GLU A 58 1.24 9.83 -15.82
C GLU A 58 2.40 10.10 -16.79
N ARG A 59 3.65 9.85 -16.39
CA ARG A 59 4.83 9.97 -17.28
C ARG A 59 4.79 8.95 -18.41
N ILE A 60 4.40 7.71 -18.15
CA ILE A 60 4.26 6.65 -19.16
C ILE A 60 3.04 6.90 -20.05
N GLY A 61 1.93 7.38 -19.47
CA GLY A 61 0.66 7.65 -20.17
C GLY A 61 0.65 8.93 -21.01
N ARG A 62 1.54 9.89 -20.74
CA ARG A 62 1.73 11.10 -21.56
C ARG A 62 2.13 10.80 -23.02
N GLY A 63 2.68 9.63 -23.30
CA GLY A 63 2.89 9.18 -24.68
C GLY A 63 1.61 8.81 -25.45
N ARG A 64 0.46 8.65 -24.77
CA ARG A 64 -0.82 8.22 -25.37
C ARG A 64 -1.93 9.28 -25.41
N ARG A 65 -1.82 10.38 -24.67
CA ARG A 65 -2.81 11.48 -24.75
C ARG A 65 -2.35 12.52 -25.76
N ARG A 66 -2.66 12.25 -27.02
CA ARG A 66 -2.62 13.23 -28.10
C ARG A 66 -3.66 14.33 -27.78
N PRO A 67 -3.34 15.62 -28.01
CA PRO A 67 -4.24 16.72 -27.70
C PRO A 67 -5.40 16.70 -28.68
N ALA A 68 -6.60 16.40 -28.18
CA ALA A 68 -7.87 16.59 -28.89
C ALA A 68 -8.62 17.75 -28.23
N ALA A 69 -8.00 18.93 -28.22
CA ALA A 69 -8.58 20.15 -27.65
C ALA A 69 -8.13 21.39 -28.43
N ASP A 70 -8.11 21.30 -29.76
CA ASP A 70 -7.80 22.43 -30.65
C ASP A 70 -8.66 22.43 -31.93
N THR A 71 -9.92 21.95 -31.83
CA THR A 71 -10.86 21.91 -32.97
C THR A 71 -12.18 22.63 -32.70
N ASP A 72 -12.41 23.10 -31.46
CA ASP A 72 -13.59 23.92 -31.12
C ASP A 72 -13.33 25.43 -31.20
N SER A 73 -12.12 25.85 -31.54
CA SER A 73 -11.78 27.26 -31.86
C SER A 73 -11.97 27.61 -33.34
N THR A 74 -12.34 26.64 -34.19
CA THR A 74 -12.56 26.84 -35.64
C THR A 74 -14.02 26.76 -36.06
N LEU A 75 -14.96 26.52 -35.14
CA LEU A 75 -16.39 26.49 -35.44
C LEU A 75 -17.09 27.59 -34.65
N GLN A 76 -17.40 28.67 -35.38
CA GLN A 76 -18.20 29.87 -35.04
C GLN A 76 -17.40 31.06 -34.48
N PRO A 77 -17.61 32.32 -34.97
CA PRO A 77 -18.83 32.82 -35.62
C PRO A 77 -18.65 33.73 -36.88
N ALA A 78 -19.74 33.82 -37.63
CA ALA A 78 -20.25 35.02 -38.30
C ALA A 78 -19.45 35.65 -39.45
N GLU A 79 -19.70 35.17 -40.68
CA GLU A 79 -20.12 35.97 -41.85
C GLU A 79 -20.42 35.08 -43.08
#